data_AF-A0A534LMG6-F1
#
_entry.id   AF-A0A534LMG6-F1
#
_cell.length_a   1.000
_cell.length_b   1.000
_cell.length_c   1.000
_cell.angle_alpha   90.00
_cell.angle_beta   90.00
_cell.angle_gamma   90.00
#
_symmetry.space_group_name_H-M   'P 1'
#
loop_
_entity.id
_entity.type
_entity.pdbx_description
1 polymer ?
#
loop_
_entity_poly.entity_id
_entity_poly.type
_entity_poly.pdbx_seq_one_letter_code
_entity_poly.pdbx_strand_id
1 'polypeptide(L)'
;MDPFVITANGGTNDSTNDWMSTNLLGTGPYKLASYNPSTGFVLQKDPNYWGAAAAAAEPWNNILQPAKSDIQTNFQGDPAKTTTDLKSGAVAGASFAYAGPSTVNDLKNSACVSVTKLSEVYSSTAGAWWIYMNQNHEPFNNQSFRAAVAHAINYEQINATAFGGNSVRWVGPVPPGYPFYNPDSLPAYSYNLTLARQFLRNSSWPTGYLIPVKYAYINLGDWAEVSLIIKSNLAQINLTLDLVPITLDNLYQEQARDSTTGVCTTETTANGGPFYMGQEFYTSDYISPDDWTQNNAISYGSANDC
;
A
#
# COMPACT_ATOMS: atom_id res chain seq x y z
N MET A 1 -2.70 28.25 10.06
CA MET A 1 -2.47 28.96 8.78
C MET A 1 -2.73 30.43 9.01
N ASP A 2 -1.76 31.30 8.73
CA ASP A 2 -1.91 32.75 8.87
C ASP A 2 -2.63 33.34 7.63
N PRO A 3 -3.86 33.88 7.78
CA PRO A 3 -4.61 34.44 6.65
C PRO A 3 -3.88 35.59 5.95
N PHE A 4 -3.09 36.39 6.67
CA PHE A 4 -2.40 37.53 6.08
C PHE A 4 -1.31 37.10 5.10
N VAL A 5 -0.59 36.02 5.43
CA VAL A 5 0.43 35.46 4.52
C VAL A 5 -0.23 34.85 3.29
N ILE A 6 -1.36 34.16 3.46
CA ILE A 6 -2.10 33.58 2.33
C ILE A 6 -2.61 34.69 1.41
N THR A 7 -3.27 35.72 1.95
CA THR A 7 -3.76 36.87 1.16
C THR A 7 -2.63 37.60 0.44
N ALA A 8 -1.47 37.79 1.09
CA ALA A 8 -0.31 38.44 0.46
C ALA A 8 0.29 37.62 -0.69
N ASN A 9 0.08 36.29 -0.70
CA ASN A 9 0.63 35.37 -1.69
C ASN A 9 -0.45 34.75 -2.58
N GLY A 10 -1.42 35.55 -3.04
CA GLY A 10 -2.43 35.15 -4.04
C GLY A 10 -3.79 34.76 -3.47
N GLY A 11 -3.93 34.65 -2.14
CA GLY A 11 -5.20 34.41 -1.48
C GLY A 11 -5.79 33.02 -1.71
N THR A 12 -7.06 32.86 -1.33
CA THR A 12 -7.90 31.70 -1.64
C THR A 12 -8.88 32.11 -2.73
N ASN A 13 -8.55 31.80 -3.98
CA ASN A 13 -9.49 31.82 -5.10
C ASN A 13 -9.89 30.36 -5.41
N ASP A 14 -10.93 30.12 -6.20
CA ASP A 14 -11.37 28.76 -6.57
C ASP A 14 -10.37 28.03 -7.51
N SER A 15 -9.08 28.38 -7.44
CA SER A 15 -7.96 27.80 -8.17
C SER A 15 -6.79 27.50 -7.23
N THR A 16 -5.87 26.65 -7.67
CA THR A 16 -4.68 26.30 -6.90
C THR A 16 -3.81 27.53 -6.62
N ASN A 17 -3.41 27.71 -5.37
CA ASN A 17 -2.44 28.73 -4.99
C ASN A 17 -1.01 28.18 -5.20
N ASP A 18 -0.34 28.63 -6.27
CA ASP A 18 1.01 28.15 -6.63
C ASP A 18 2.05 28.38 -5.54
N TRP A 19 1.96 29.48 -4.78
CA TRP A 19 2.89 29.74 -3.69
C TRP A 19 2.76 28.67 -2.59
N MET A 20 1.52 28.29 -2.27
CA MET A 20 1.23 27.23 -1.29
C MET A 20 1.67 25.83 -1.75
N SER A 21 1.91 25.62 -3.06
CA SER A 21 2.43 24.34 -3.56
C SER A 21 3.89 24.06 -3.14
N THR A 22 4.62 25.11 -2.78
CA THR A 22 6.05 25.01 -2.43
C THR A 22 6.41 25.60 -1.06
N ASN A 23 5.45 26.19 -0.36
CA ASN A 23 5.63 26.81 0.95
C ASN A 23 4.67 26.21 1.97
N LEU A 24 5.11 26.12 3.22
CA LEU A 24 4.33 25.53 4.31
C LEU A 24 4.18 26.53 5.45
N LEU A 25 2.92 26.75 5.87
CA LEU A 25 2.55 27.65 6.97
C LEU A 25 1.90 26.87 8.12
N GLY A 26 2.73 26.15 8.86
CA GLY A 26 2.32 25.37 10.03
C GLY A 26 2.43 26.15 11.34
N THR A 27 1.84 25.60 12.40
CA THR A 27 2.04 25.99 13.81
C THR A 27 2.78 24.93 14.61
N GLY A 28 3.35 23.94 13.89
CA GLY A 28 4.09 22.82 14.46
C GLY A 28 5.50 23.20 14.90
N PRO A 29 6.27 22.23 15.42
CA PRO A 29 7.60 22.48 15.95
C PRO A 29 8.68 22.73 14.88
N TYR A 30 8.32 22.65 13.59
CA TYR A 30 9.21 22.84 12.45
C TYR A 30 8.69 23.91 11.49
N LYS A 31 9.63 24.59 10.83
CA LYS A 31 9.40 25.46 9.68
C LYS A 31 10.04 24.85 8.44
N LEU A 32 9.37 24.96 7.29
CA LEU A 32 9.94 24.56 6.00
C LEU A 32 11.02 25.57 5.59
N ALA A 33 12.26 25.11 5.45
CA ALA A 33 13.38 25.94 5.03
C ALA A 33 13.61 25.86 3.51
N SER A 34 13.45 24.68 2.92
CA SER A 34 13.49 24.50 1.48
C SER A 34 12.68 23.27 1.06
N TYR A 35 12.14 23.31 -0.15
CA TYR A 35 11.46 22.20 -0.78
C TYR A 35 11.78 22.18 -2.27
N ASN A 36 12.12 21.00 -2.77
CA ASN A 36 12.24 20.71 -4.18
C ASN A 36 11.49 19.39 -4.44
N PRO A 37 10.44 19.39 -5.28
CA PRO A 37 9.61 18.22 -5.51
C PRO A 37 10.38 17.03 -6.10
N SER A 38 11.52 17.26 -6.75
CA SER A 38 12.35 16.21 -7.33
C SER A 38 13.39 15.64 -6.37
N THR A 39 13.81 16.38 -5.33
CA THR A 39 14.96 15.97 -4.49
C THR A 39 14.66 15.86 -3.01
N GLY A 40 13.66 16.56 -2.48
CA GLY A 40 13.26 16.48 -1.08
C GLY A 40 13.06 17.84 -0.40
N PHE A 41 13.18 17.87 0.92
CA PHE A 41 12.94 19.07 1.73
C PHE A 41 13.84 19.16 2.96
N VAL A 42 13.97 20.38 3.46
CA VAL A 42 14.63 20.69 4.74
C VAL A 42 13.64 21.36 5.67
N LEU A 43 13.49 20.79 6.87
CA LEU A 43 12.75 21.37 7.99
C LEU A 43 13.74 21.88 9.03
N GLN A 44 13.55 23.13 9.45
CA GLN A 44 14.29 23.72 10.55
C GLN A 44 13.43 23.79 11.80
N LYS A 45 14.05 23.69 12.97
CA LYS A 45 13.35 23.89 14.25
C LYS A 45 12.70 25.26 14.30
N ASP A 46 11.46 25.34 14.79
CA ASP A 46 10.87 26.63 15.13
C ASP A 46 11.28 27.06 16.54
N PRO A 47 12.15 28.09 16.70
CA PRO A 47 12.53 28.58 18.03
C PRO A 47 11.35 29.21 18.80
N ASN A 48 10.26 29.57 18.10
CA ASN A 48 9.09 30.20 18.68
C ASN A 48 7.89 29.24 18.80
N TYR A 49 8.13 27.92 18.78
CA TYR A 49 7.07 26.93 18.89
C TYR A 49 6.30 27.09 20.22
N TRP A 50 5.04 27.47 20.12
CA TRP A 50 4.16 27.79 21.25
C TRP A 50 4.03 26.63 22.26
N GLY A 51 4.10 25.39 21.78
CA GLY A 51 3.92 24.18 22.59
C GLY A 51 5.14 23.84 23.46
N ALA A 52 6.27 24.54 23.32
CA ALA A 52 7.51 24.18 24.03
C ALA A 52 7.35 24.16 25.57
N ALA A 53 6.60 25.11 26.13
CA ALA A 53 6.33 25.15 27.58
C ALA A 53 5.32 24.06 28.01
N ALA A 54 4.28 23.83 27.21
CA ALA A 54 3.26 22.82 27.49
C ALA A 54 3.84 21.39 27.43
N ALA A 55 4.74 21.15 26.48
CA ALA A 55 5.42 19.86 26.32
C ALA A 55 6.18 19.41 27.57
N ALA A 56 6.74 20.35 28.34
CA ALA A 56 7.45 20.06 29.58
C ALA A 56 6.52 19.52 30.68
N ALA A 57 5.25 19.94 30.69
CA ALA A 57 4.23 19.44 31.61
C ALA A 57 3.65 18.08 31.17
N GLU A 58 3.73 17.77 29.87
CA GLU A 58 3.21 16.53 29.27
C GLU A 58 4.31 15.76 28.51
N PRO A 59 5.34 15.23 29.20
CA PRO A 59 6.50 14.60 28.56
C PRO A 59 6.15 13.36 27.73
N TRP A 60 4.98 12.76 27.95
CA TRP A 60 4.49 11.58 27.23
C TRP A 60 3.58 11.94 26.04
N ASN A 61 3.23 13.22 25.86
CA ASN A 61 2.41 13.66 24.74
C ASN A 61 3.29 13.94 23.52
N ASN A 62 3.46 12.93 22.67
CA ASN A 62 4.29 13.00 21.46
C ASN A 62 3.82 14.05 20.44
N ILE A 63 2.56 14.49 20.48
CA ILE A 63 1.98 15.44 19.53
C ILE A 63 2.47 16.87 19.79
N LEU A 64 2.79 17.20 21.05
CA LEU A 64 3.18 18.54 21.47
C LEU A 64 4.69 18.72 21.65
N GLN A 65 5.50 17.70 21.37
CA GLN A 65 6.94 17.76 21.65
C GLN A 65 7.67 18.74 20.71
N PRO A 66 8.60 19.56 21.23
CA PRO A 66 9.42 20.44 20.41
C PRO A 66 10.38 19.65 19.51
N ALA A 67 10.80 20.27 18.41
CA ALA A 67 11.74 19.70 17.47
C ALA A 67 13.13 19.55 18.11
N LYS A 68 13.76 18.39 17.89
CA LYS A 68 15.05 18.04 18.53
C LYS A 68 16.26 18.42 17.66
N SER A 69 16.11 18.35 16.36
CA SER A 69 17.14 18.71 15.37
C SER A 69 16.46 19.30 14.14
N ASP A 70 17.23 19.86 13.22
CA ASP A 70 16.73 20.08 11.86
C ASP A 70 16.63 18.71 11.16
N ILE A 71 15.78 18.62 10.12
CA ILE A 71 15.53 17.38 9.38
C ILE A 71 15.75 17.66 7.89
N GLN A 72 16.59 16.86 7.26
CA GLN A 72 16.67 16.78 5.81
C GLN A 72 16.09 15.46 5.34
N THR A 73 15.07 15.54 4.48
CA THR A 73 14.47 14.39 3.83
C THR A 73 14.85 14.43 2.37
N ASN A 74 15.52 13.38 1.88
CA ASN A 74 15.85 13.24 0.47
C ASN A 74 14.88 12.23 -0.16
N PHE A 75 14.33 12.57 -1.32
CA PHE A 75 13.51 11.64 -2.08
C PHE A 75 14.41 10.63 -2.79
N GLN A 76 14.13 9.34 -2.60
CA GLN A 76 14.90 8.24 -3.16
C GLN A 76 13.94 7.13 -3.59
N GLY A 77 13.87 6.89 -4.91
CA GLY A 77 13.01 5.86 -5.49
C GLY A 77 13.65 4.48 -5.55
N ASP A 78 14.98 4.37 -5.42
CA ASP A 78 15.70 3.10 -5.48
C ASP A 78 15.91 2.51 -4.07
N PRO A 79 15.21 1.41 -3.71
CA PRO A 79 15.35 0.78 -2.40
C PRO A 79 16.74 0.16 -2.17
N ALA A 80 17.46 -0.24 -3.22
CA ALA A 80 18.83 -0.77 -3.09
C ALA A 80 19.82 0.35 -2.72
N LYS A 81 19.64 1.53 -3.32
CA LYS A 81 20.38 2.73 -2.92
C LYS A 81 20.05 3.12 -1.48
N THR A 82 18.77 3.16 -1.11
CA THR A 82 18.35 3.45 0.28
C THR A 82 18.99 2.48 1.28
N THR A 83 19.04 1.19 0.95
CA THR A 83 19.70 0.17 1.77
C THR A 83 21.20 0.45 1.93
N THR A 84 21.89 0.84 0.86
CA THR A 84 23.31 1.22 0.89
C THR A 84 23.56 2.48 1.73
N ASP A 85 22.69 3.49 1.61
CA ASP A 85 22.79 4.73 2.36
C ASP A 85 22.61 4.50 3.88
N LEU A 86 21.69 3.60 4.26
CA LEU A 86 21.54 3.17 5.65
C LEU A 86 22.80 2.43 6.17
N LYS A 87 23.34 1.48 5.38
CA LYS A 87 24.52 0.70 5.79
C LYS A 87 25.77 1.55 5.96
N SER A 88 25.93 2.59 5.13
CA SER A 88 27.04 3.53 5.22
C SER A 88 26.86 4.63 6.29
N GLY A 89 25.65 4.77 6.85
CA GLY A 89 25.32 5.86 7.76
C GLY A 89 25.14 7.22 7.08
N ALA A 90 25.00 7.24 5.74
CA ALA A 90 24.73 8.47 4.98
C ALA A 90 23.36 9.06 5.34
N VAL A 91 22.42 8.22 5.80
CA VAL A 91 21.12 8.63 6.34
C VAL A 91 20.90 8.01 7.72
N ALA A 92 20.24 8.74 8.62
CA ALA A 92 19.92 8.26 9.96
C ALA A 92 18.69 7.33 10.00
N GLY A 93 17.87 7.35 8.94
CA GLY A 93 16.67 6.52 8.81
C GLY A 93 16.10 6.63 7.40
N ALA A 94 15.25 5.66 7.03
CA ALA A 94 14.56 5.65 5.76
C ALA A 94 13.17 5.03 5.89
N SER A 95 12.25 5.46 5.03
CA SER A 95 10.94 4.83 4.84
C SER A 95 10.99 4.00 3.55
N PHE A 96 10.48 2.77 3.63
CA PHE A 96 10.34 1.89 2.48
C PHE A 96 8.86 1.68 2.20
N ALA A 97 8.45 1.80 0.93
CA ALA A 97 7.12 1.34 0.51
C ALA A 97 6.96 -0.17 0.77
N TYR A 98 8.04 -0.92 0.59
CA TYR A 98 8.16 -2.32 0.96
C TYR A 98 9.63 -2.68 1.20
N ALA A 99 9.90 -3.37 2.31
CA ALA A 99 11.18 -3.97 2.61
C ALA A 99 10.96 -5.46 2.88
N GLY A 100 11.21 -6.29 1.87
CA GLY A 100 11.04 -7.72 1.96
C GLY A 100 12.15 -8.42 2.74
N PRO A 101 12.03 -9.73 2.99
CA PRO A 101 13.01 -10.50 3.74
C PRO A 101 14.44 -10.36 3.21
N SER A 102 14.61 -10.24 1.88
CA SER A 102 15.92 -10.04 1.25
C SER A 102 16.60 -8.76 1.77
N THR A 103 15.92 -7.62 1.67
CA THR A 103 16.39 -6.32 2.18
C THR A 103 16.58 -6.32 3.70
N VAL A 104 15.62 -6.88 4.45
CA VAL A 104 15.68 -6.91 5.92
C VAL A 104 16.87 -7.74 6.40
N ASN A 105 17.14 -8.88 5.77
CA ASN A 105 18.28 -9.73 6.13
C ASN A 105 19.62 -9.08 5.74
N ASP A 106 19.69 -8.35 4.61
CA ASP A 106 20.89 -7.58 4.27
C ASP A 106 21.18 -6.49 5.33
N LEU A 107 20.14 -5.76 5.77
CA LEU A 107 20.27 -4.75 6.81
C LEU A 107 20.68 -5.34 8.16
N LYS A 108 20.14 -6.50 8.56
CA LYS A 108 20.53 -7.21 9.80
C LYS A 108 22.01 -7.58 9.85
N ASN A 109 22.60 -7.84 8.69
CA ASN A 109 24.02 -8.20 8.58
C ASN A 109 24.94 -6.96 8.60
N SER A 110 24.38 -5.75 8.64
CA SER A 110 25.15 -4.51 8.71
C SER A 110 25.47 -4.12 10.16
N ALA A 111 26.74 -3.79 10.41
CA ALA A 111 27.17 -3.34 11.74
C ALA A 111 26.54 -2.00 12.18
N CYS A 112 26.12 -1.17 11.23
CA CYS A 112 25.60 0.18 11.49
C CYS A 112 24.08 0.24 11.67
N VAL A 113 23.36 -0.87 11.47
CA VAL A 113 21.90 -0.89 11.46
C VAL A 113 21.38 -1.89 12.48
N SER A 114 20.58 -1.42 13.43
CA SER A 114 19.81 -2.30 14.32
C SER A 114 18.43 -2.54 13.73
N VAL A 115 18.09 -3.81 13.49
CA VAL A 115 16.78 -4.20 13.00
C VAL A 115 15.96 -4.80 14.13
N THR A 116 14.88 -4.12 14.51
CA THR A 116 13.98 -4.54 15.59
C THR A 116 12.58 -4.73 15.04
N LYS A 117 11.98 -5.90 15.28
CA LYS A 117 10.55 -6.10 15.01
C LYS A 117 9.73 -5.38 16.09
N LEU A 118 8.85 -4.48 15.67
CA LEU A 118 7.91 -3.82 16.57
C LEU A 118 6.72 -4.75 16.85
N SER A 119 6.17 -4.66 18.06
CA SER A 119 4.93 -5.35 18.43
C SER A 119 3.74 -4.69 17.73
N GLU A 120 2.85 -5.50 17.16
CA GLU A 120 1.56 -5.03 16.63
C GLU A 120 0.66 -4.62 17.81
N VAL A 121 0.51 -3.32 18.04
CA VAL A 121 -0.45 -2.77 19.03
C VAL A 121 -1.78 -2.49 18.33
N TYR A 122 -1.70 -1.75 17.24
CA TYR A 122 -2.70 -1.68 16.19
C TYR A 122 -1.98 -2.13 14.92
N SER A 123 -2.55 -3.08 14.17
CA SER A 123 -1.97 -3.44 12.86
C SER A 123 -1.85 -2.18 12.01
N SER A 124 -0.87 -2.18 11.12
CA SER A 124 -0.49 -1.02 10.33
C SER A 124 -1.70 -0.40 9.62
N THR A 125 -1.86 0.93 9.77
CA THR A 125 -2.69 1.73 8.86
C THR A 125 -2.16 1.74 7.44
N ALA A 126 -0.93 1.26 7.22
CA ALA A 126 -0.41 1.11 5.88
C ALA A 126 -1.37 0.25 5.07
N GLY A 127 -1.94 -0.84 5.58
CA GLY A 127 -2.92 -1.63 4.84
C GLY A 127 -2.57 -3.11 4.67
N ALA A 128 -3.35 -3.82 3.86
CA ALA A 128 -3.20 -5.23 3.54
C ALA A 128 -3.02 -5.45 2.04
N TRP A 129 -2.07 -6.32 1.67
CA TRP A 129 -1.97 -6.81 0.30
C TRP A 129 -3.08 -7.81 0.03
N TRP A 130 -3.81 -7.61 -1.07
CA TRP A 130 -4.91 -8.49 -1.48
C TRP A 130 -4.82 -8.82 -2.96
N ILE A 131 -5.51 -9.89 -3.35
CA ILE A 131 -5.66 -10.30 -4.73
C ILE A 131 -7.09 -10.04 -5.13
N TYR A 132 -7.28 -9.16 -6.11
CA TYR A 132 -8.58 -8.83 -6.64
C TYR A 132 -8.96 -9.76 -7.80
N MET A 133 -10.27 -9.94 -7.99
CA MET A 133 -10.87 -10.74 -9.06
C MET A 133 -12.11 -9.98 -9.55
N ASN A 134 -12.11 -9.54 -10.81
CA ASN A 134 -13.17 -8.73 -11.37
C ASN A 134 -14.49 -9.52 -11.44
N GLN A 135 -15.46 -9.18 -10.60
CA GLN A 135 -16.72 -9.92 -10.47
C GLN A 135 -17.67 -9.75 -11.66
N ASN A 136 -17.36 -8.87 -12.62
CA ASN A 136 -18.16 -8.65 -13.81
C ASN A 136 -17.63 -9.41 -15.04
N HIS A 137 -16.47 -10.06 -14.94
CA HIS A 137 -15.82 -10.75 -16.06
C HIS A 137 -15.66 -12.25 -15.78
N GLU A 138 -15.76 -13.07 -16.82
CA GLU A 138 -15.49 -14.50 -16.72
C GLU A 138 -13.98 -14.77 -16.47
N PRO A 139 -13.60 -15.78 -15.69
CA PRO A 139 -14.46 -16.70 -14.94
C PRO A 139 -14.85 -16.19 -13.54
N PHE A 140 -14.40 -14.99 -13.18
CA PHE A 140 -14.50 -14.45 -11.83
C PHE A 140 -15.90 -13.94 -11.46
N ASN A 141 -16.80 -13.76 -12.43
CA ASN A 141 -18.22 -13.55 -12.20
C ASN A 141 -18.91 -14.73 -11.48
N ASN A 142 -18.31 -15.92 -11.46
CA ASN A 142 -18.79 -17.07 -10.73
C ASN A 142 -18.17 -17.16 -9.32
N GLN A 143 -19.01 -17.13 -8.27
CA GLN A 143 -18.55 -17.20 -6.88
C GLN A 143 -17.81 -18.50 -6.54
N SER A 144 -18.26 -19.64 -7.05
CA SER A 144 -17.58 -20.93 -6.86
C SER A 144 -16.19 -20.90 -7.49
N PHE A 145 -16.02 -20.29 -8.67
CA PHE A 145 -14.70 -20.14 -9.27
C PHE A 145 -13.76 -19.28 -8.41
N ARG A 146 -14.26 -18.15 -7.87
CA ARG A 146 -13.48 -17.31 -6.93
C ARG A 146 -13.07 -18.08 -5.67
N ALA A 147 -13.98 -18.88 -5.10
CA ALA A 147 -13.67 -19.73 -3.96
C ALA A 147 -12.62 -20.80 -4.30
N ALA A 148 -12.64 -21.36 -5.51
CA ALA A 148 -11.62 -22.28 -5.97
C ALA A 148 -10.24 -21.62 -6.02
N VAL A 149 -10.15 -20.41 -6.59
CA VAL A 149 -8.91 -19.61 -6.63
C VAL A 149 -8.41 -19.32 -5.22
N ALA A 150 -9.28 -18.88 -4.31
CA ALA A 150 -8.91 -18.56 -2.93
C ALA A 150 -8.33 -19.78 -2.18
N HIS A 151 -8.84 -20.99 -2.43
CA HIS A 151 -8.32 -22.23 -1.83
C HIS A 151 -7.12 -22.82 -2.58
N ALA A 152 -6.84 -22.39 -3.80
CA ALA A 152 -5.67 -22.83 -4.56
C ALA A 152 -4.40 -22.06 -4.20
N ILE A 153 -4.50 -20.94 -3.48
CA ILE A 153 -3.36 -20.09 -3.09
C ILE A 153 -2.74 -20.56 -1.77
N ASN A 154 -1.43 -20.73 -1.76
CA ASN A 154 -0.63 -21.07 -0.58
C ASN A 154 -0.18 -19.80 0.17
N TYR A 155 -1.06 -19.30 1.04
CA TYR A 155 -0.81 -18.09 1.83
C TYR A 155 0.39 -18.21 2.78
N GLU A 156 0.71 -19.41 3.28
CA GLU A 156 1.87 -19.62 4.15
C GLU A 156 3.17 -19.45 3.37
N GLN A 157 3.23 -19.99 2.15
CA GLN A 157 4.38 -19.79 1.27
C GLN A 157 4.53 -18.32 0.87
N ILE A 158 3.43 -17.62 0.60
CA ILE A 158 3.45 -16.17 0.35
C ILE A 158 3.97 -15.41 1.58
N ASN A 159 3.50 -15.75 2.79
CA ASN A 159 3.99 -15.12 4.02
C ASN A 159 5.49 -15.34 4.23
N ALA A 160 5.96 -16.57 3.99
CA ALA A 160 7.38 -16.90 4.09
C ALA A 160 8.22 -16.10 3.08
N THR A 161 7.82 -16.05 1.81
CA THR A 161 8.57 -15.39 0.73
C THR A 161 8.50 -13.86 0.82
N ALA A 162 7.31 -13.27 0.93
CA ALA A 162 7.17 -11.80 0.90
C ALA A 162 7.34 -11.12 2.26
N PHE A 163 7.18 -11.83 3.38
CA PHE A 163 7.18 -11.18 4.70
C PHE A 163 8.08 -11.91 5.72
N GLY A 164 8.74 -13.02 5.33
CA GLY A 164 9.64 -13.76 6.20
C GLY A 164 8.91 -14.36 7.40
N GLY A 165 7.61 -14.66 7.24
CA GLY A 165 6.73 -15.14 8.32
C GLY A 165 6.29 -14.05 9.31
N ASN A 166 6.49 -12.77 8.98
CA ASN A 166 6.16 -11.67 9.88
C ASN A 166 4.82 -10.99 9.58
N SER A 167 4.07 -11.41 8.56
CA SER A 167 2.73 -10.87 8.32
C SER A 167 1.66 -11.66 9.06
N VAL A 168 0.59 -10.94 9.42
CA VAL A 168 -0.65 -11.51 9.93
C VAL A 168 -1.68 -11.52 8.80
N ARG A 169 -2.38 -12.64 8.66
CA ARG A 169 -3.42 -12.78 7.65
C ARG A 169 -4.71 -12.12 8.09
N TRP A 170 -5.25 -11.26 7.24
CA TRP A 170 -6.54 -10.63 7.47
C TRP A 170 -7.66 -11.58 7.05
N VAL A 171 -8.74 -11.61 7.84
CA VAL A 171 -9.98 -12.38 7.54
C VAL A 171 -11.09 -11.50 6.98
N GLY A 172 -10.86 -10.20 6.93
CA GLY A 172 -11.82 -9.17 6.54
C GLY A 172 -11.14 -7.81 6.43
N PRO A 173 -11.92 -6.74 6.17
CA PRO A 173 -11.39 -5.40 5.92
C PRO A 173 -10.92 -4.68 7.19
N VAL A 174 -11.35 -5.11 8.37
CA VAL A 174 -10.91 -4.51 9.64
C VAL A 174 -9.51 -5.06 9.99
N PRO A 175 -8.50 -4.21 10.22
CA PRO A 175 -7.15 -4.64 10.57
C PRO A 175 -7.10 -5.39 11.92
N PRO A 176 -6.21 -6.37 12.10
CA PRO A 176 -5.92 -6.96 13.39
C PRO A 176 -5.60 -5.91 14.46
N GLY A 177 -6.17 -6.05 15.66
CA GLY A 177 -5.98 -5.12 16.77
C GLY A 177 -6.92 -3.90 16.79
N TYR A 178 -7.70 -3.67 15.72
CA TYR A 178 -8.77 -2.66 15.75
C TYR A 178 -10.07 -3.20 16.37
N PRO A 179 -10.88 -2.33 17.01
CA PRO A 179 -12.24 -2.70 17.42
C PRO A 179 -13.03 -3.31 16.26
N PHE A 180 -13.83 -4.32 16.54
CA PHE A 180 -14.66 -5.06 15.56
C PHE A 180 -13.91 -5.97 14.58
N TYR A 181 -12.59 -6.14 14.71
CA TYR A 181 -11.91 -7.27 14.07
C TYR A 181 -12.47 -8.59 14.62
N ASN A 182 -12.99 -9.45 13.76
CA ASN A 182 -13.80 -10.63 14.13
C ASN A 182 -13.25 -11.97 13.58
N PRO A 183 -11.98 -12.34 13.88
CA PRO A 183 -11.34 -13.55 13.36
C PRO A 183 -12.05 -14.84 13.76
N ASP A 184 -12.67 -14.85 14.94
CA ASP A 184 -13.36 -16.05 15.46
C ASP A 184 -14.67 -16.34 14.71
N SER A 185 -15.23 -15.36 13.99
CA SER A 185 -16.48 -15.49 13.23
C SER A 185 -16.26 -15.62 11.72
N LEU A 186 -15.06 -15.32 11.22
CA LEU A 186 -14.71 -15.36 9.81
C LEU A 186 -13.53 -16.31 9.57
N PRO A 187 -13.77 -17.54 9.07
CA PRO A 187 -12.68 -18.47 8.81
C PRO A 187 -11.85 -18.00 7.60
N ALA A 188 -10.52 -18.04 7.74
CA ALA A 188 -9.61 -17.79 6.64
C ALA A 188 -9.65 -18.92 5.59
N TYR A 189 -9.51 -18.59 4.31
CA TYR A 189 -9.40 -19.60 3.24
C TYR A 189 -8.12 -20.42 3.36
N SER A 190 -8.20 -21.72 3.62
CA SER A 190 -7.02 -22.59 3.67
C SER A 190 -6.52 -22.97 2.27
N TYR A 191 -5.21 -23.20 2.14
CA TYR A 191 -4.66 -23.83 0.93
C TYR A 191 -5.10 -25.30 0.88
N ASN A 192 -6.03 -25.61 -0.02
CA ASN A 192 -6.62 -26.94 -0.16
C ASN A 192 -7.07 -27.19 -1.60
N LEU A 193 -6.22 -27.89 -2.37
CA LEU A 193 -6.49 -28.20 -3.77
C LEU A 193 -7.69 -29.13 -3.98
N THR A 194 -8.01 -29.99 -3.00
CA THR A 194 -9.18 -30.86 -3.08
C THR A 194 -10.47 -30.04 -3.02
N LEU A 195 -10.52 -29.09 -2.08
CA LEU A 195 -11.63 -28.15 -1.93
C LEU A 195 -11.70 -27.18 -3.12
N ALA A 196 -10.55 -26.68 -3.60
CA ALA A 196 -10.49 -25.85 -4.80
C ALA A 196 -11.10 -26.56 -6.02
N ARG A 197 -10.74 -27.83 -6.26
CA ARG A 197 -11.32 -28.64 -7.34
C ARG A 197 -12.81 -28.93 -7.12
N GLN A 198 -13.27 -29.05 -5.88
CA GLN A 198 -14.69 -29.19 -5.57
C GLN A 198 -15.46 -27.92 -5.96
N PHE A 199 -14.93 -26.75 -5.63
CA PHE A 199 -15.52 -25.49 -6.04
C PHE A 199 -15.50 -25.30 -7.57
N LEU A 200 -14.43 -25.71 -8.26
CA LEU A 200 -14.42 -25.72 -9.73
C LEU A 200 -15.55 -26.58 -10.31
N ARG A 201 -15.76 -27.81 -9.80
CA ARG A 201 -16.87 -28.68 -10.25
C ARG A 201 -18.25 -28.06 -10.06
N ASN A 202 -18.39 -27.14 -9.11
CA ASN A 202 -19.62 -26.39 -8.84
C ASN A 202 -19.69 -25.04 -9.59
N SER A 203 -18.74 -24.76 -10.46
CA SER A 203 -18.69 -23.57 -11.31
C SER A 203 -19.00 -23.93 -12.77
N SER A 204 -19.12 -22.92 -13.62
CA SER A 204 -19.23 -23.10 -15.08
C SER A 204 -17.95 -23.67 -15.71
N TRP A 205 -16.85 -23.78 -14.96
CA TRP A 205 -15.53 -24.26 -15.41
C TRP A 205 -15.02 -25.43 -14.56
N PRO A 206 -15.67 -26.61 -14.64
CA PRO A 206 -15.36 -27.77 -13.80
C PRO A 206 -13.95 -28.32 -13.94
N THR A 207 -13.30 -28.06 -15.08
CA THR A 207 -11.92 -28.48 -15.38
C THR A 207 -10.91 -27.34 -15.31
N GLY A 208 -11.32 -26.15 -14.85
CA GLY A 208 -10.51 -24.92 -14.84
C GLY A 208 -10.73 -24.04 -16.06
N TYR A 209 -9.97 -22.94 -16.13
CA TYR A 209 -10.09 -21.90 -17.14
C TYR A 209 -8.78 -21.78 -17.94
N LEU A 210 -8.81 -22.28 -19.17
CA LEU A 210 -7.60 -22.48 -19.98
C LEU A 210 -7.15 -21.23 -20.75
N ILE A 211 -8.02 -20.21 -20.87
CA ILE A 211 -7.65 -18.93 -21.46
C ILE A 211 -6.70 -18.23 -20.47
N PRO A 212 -5.48 -17.84 -20.88
CA PRO A 212 -4.55 -17.15 -20.00
C PRO A 212 -5.18 -15.87 -19.43
N VAL A 213 -5.17 -15.77 -18.11
CA VAL A 213 -5.61 -14.57 -17.38
C VAL A 213 -4.38 -13.73 -17.09
N LYS A 214 -4.41 -12.47 -17.51
CA LYS A 214 -3.38 -11.52 -17.11
C LYS A 214 -3.48 -11.24 -15.61
N TYR A 215 -2.35 -11.25 -14.93
CA TYR A 215 -2.23 -11.00 -13.50
C TYR A 215 -1.25 -9.84 -13.28
N ALA A 216 -1.79 -8.69 -12.89
CA ALA A 216 -0.96 -7.56 -12.45
C ALA A 216 -0.31 -7.85 -11.11
N TYR A 217 0.97 -7.53 -10.97
CA TYR A 217 1.62 -7.45 -9.68
C TYR A 217 2.51 -6.22 -9.59
N ILE A 218 2.58 -5.64 -8.39
CA ILE A 218 3.44 -4.48 -8.14
C ILE A 218 4.87 -5.00 -8.06
N ASN A 219 5.71 -4.63 -9.02
CA ASN A 219 7.09 -5.10 -9.14
C ASN A 219 7.99 -4.36 -8.13
N LEU A 220 7.84 -4.74 -6.87
CA LEU A 220 8.52 -4.14 -5.73
C LEU A 220 9.07 -5.23 -4.82
N GLY A 221 10.40 -5.26 -4.63
CA GLY A 221 11.07 -6.26 -3.80
C GLY A 221 10.77 -7.71 -4.23
N ASP A 222 10.34 -8.55 -3.29
CA ASP A 222 10.18 -9.99 -3.49
C ASP A 222 8.82 -10.36 -4.16
N TRP A 223 8.00 -9.38 -4.56
CA TRP A 223 6.69 -9.63 -5.20
C TRP A 223 6.79 -10.31 -6.56
N ALA A 224 7.90 -10.16 -7.28
CA ALA A 224 8.16 -10.94 -8.49
C ALA A 224 8.21 -12.45 -8.20
N GLU A 225 8.84 -12.86 -7.09
CA GLU A 225 8.88 -14.26 -6.68
C GLU A 225 7.51 -14.76 -6.20
N VAL A 226 6.77 -13.92 -5.47
CA VAL A 226 5.39 -14.22 -5.07
C VAL A 226 4.47 -14.43 -6.28
N SER A 227 4.63 -13.62 -7.33
CA SER A 227 3.83 -13.76 -8.56
C SER A 227 4.04 -15.14 -9.23
N LEU A 228 5.25 -15.69 -9.17
CA LEU A 228 5.57 -17.04 -9.65
C LEU A 228 4.94 -18.13 -8.78
N ILE A 229 4.91 -17.93 -7.46
CA ILE A 229 4.22 -18.84 -6.53
C ILE A 229 2.72 -18.90 -6.87
N ILE A 230 2.08 -17.74 -7.04
CA ILE A 230 0.65 -17.66 -7.39
C ILE A 230 0.40 -18.33 -8.74
N LYS A 231 1.22 -18.06 -9.76
CA LYS A 231 1.14 -18.73 -11.06
C LYS A 231 1.24 -20.25 -10.94
N SER A 232 2.21 -20.75 -10.18
CA SER A 232 2.40 -22.19 -9.95
C SER A 232 1.22 -22.82 -9.20
N ASN A 233 0.67 -22.10 -8.22
CA ASN A 233 -0.48 -22.52 -7.42
C ASN A 233 -1.74 -22.66 -8.28
N LEU A 234 -2.07 -21.64 -9.08
CA LEU A 234 -3.28 -21.63 -9.92
C LEU A 234 -3.18 -22.58 -11.12
N ALA A 235 -1.97 -22.85 -11.62
CA ALA A 235 -1.77 -23.88 -12.65
C ALA A 235 -2.23 -25.28 -12.19
N GLN A 236 -2.20 -25.58 -10.88
CA GLN A 236 -2.63 -26.88 -10.32
C GLN A 236 -4.15 -27.11 -10.36
N ILE A 237 -4.90 -26.04 -10.66
CA ILE A 237 -6.35 -26.06 -10.90
C ILE A 237 -6.69 -25.65 -12.36
N ASN A 238 -5.70 -25.74 -13.26
CA ASN A 238 -5.82 -25.38 -14.68
C ASN A 238 -6.26 -23.94 -14.93
N LEU A 239 -5.76 -22.99 -14.12
CA LEU A 239 -5.85 -21.55 -14.39
C LEU A 239 -4.46 -21.03 -14.74
N THR A 240 -4.26 -20.62 -15.98
CA THR A 240 -2.97 -20.12 -16.48
C THR A 240 -2.88 -18.62 -16.28
N LEU A 241 -1.81 -18.16 -15.62
CA LEU A 241 -1.54 -16.73 -15.46
C LEU A 241 -0.47 -16.21 -16.43
N ASP A 242 -0.76 -15.08 -17.06
CA ASP A 242 0.21 -14.22 -17.75
C ASP A 242 0.60 -13.08 -16.79
N LEU A 243 1.85 -13.07 -16.34
CA LEU A 243 2.28 -12.16 -15.26
C LEU A 243 2.67 -10.82 -15.85
N VAL A 244 2.05 -9.75 -15.35
CA VAL A 244 2.31 -8.39 -15.83
C VAL A 244 2.89 -7.54 -14.69
N PRO A 245 4.20 -7.25 -14.69
CA PRO A 245 4.80 -6.35 -13.71
C PRO A 245 4.35 -4.91 -13.95
N ILE A 246 3.91 -4.23 -12.90
CA ILE A 246 3.58 -2.79 -12.90
C ILE A 246 4.33 -2.08 -11.76
N THR A 247 4.53 -0.76 -11.88
CA THR A 247 5.01 0.07 -10.78
C THR A 247 3.83 0.56 -9.93
N LEU A 248 4.10 1.03 -8.70
CA LEU A 248 3.06 1.61 -7.85
C LEU A 248 2.45 2.88 -8.50
N ASP A 249 3.27 3.70 -9.15
CA ASP A 249 2.81 4.91 -9.85
C ASP A 249 1.88 4.57 -11.02
N ASN A 250 2.16 3.46 -11.72
CA ASN A 250 1.33 3.01 -12.84
C ASN A 250 0.01 2.39 -12.35
N LEU A 251 -0.06 1.83 -11.14
CA LEU A 251 -1.28 1.20 -10.62
C LEU A 251 -2.50 2.12 -10.78
N TYR A 252 -2.38 3.37 -10.34
CA TYR A 252 -3.47 4.35 -10.39
C TYR A 252 -3.75 4.88 -11.81
N GLN A 253 -2.74 4.93 -12.68
CA GLN A 253 -2.92 5.33 -14.07
C GLN A 253 -3.64 4.26 -14.89
N GLU A 254 -3.34 2.99 -14.64
CA GLU A 254 -3.92 1.85 -15.37
C GLU A 254 -5.38 1.56 -14.95
N GLN A 255 -5.83 2.08 -13.81
CA GLN A 255 -7.18 1.91 -13.25
C GLN A 255 -8.10 3.12 -13.50
N ALA A 256 -7.66 4.11 -14.29
CA ALA A 256 -8.43 5.31 -14.55
C ALA A 256 -9.57 5.11 -15.57
N ARG A 257 -10.55 6.02 -15.57
CA ARG A 257 -11.47 6.20 -16.70
C ARG A 257 -10.96 7.31 -17.59
N ASP A 258 -11.09 7.13 -18.89
CA ASP A 258 -10.86 8.20 -19.84
C ASP A 258 -11.87 9.33 -19.55
N SER A 259 -11.36 10.53 -19.31
CA SER A 259 -12.17 11.67 -18.84
C SER A 259 -13.18 12.17 -19.88
N THR A 260 -13.08 11.74 -21.14
CA THR A 260 -13.94 12.16 -22.25
C THR A 260 -15.03 11.13 -22.54
N THR A 261 -14.68 9.85 -22.51
CA THR A 261 -15.55 8.73 -22.89
C THR A 261 -16.19 8.06 -21.68
N GLY A 262 -15.63 8.24 -20.47
CA GLY A 262 -16.06 7.54 -19.26
C GLY A 262 -15.78 6.03 -19.28
N VAL A 263 -15.12 5.52 -20.32
CA VAL A 263 -14.72 4.13 -20.44
C VAL A 263 -13.41 3.92 -19.68
N CYS A 264 -13.23 2.76 -19.07
CA CYS A 264 -11.96 2.38 -18.45
C CYS A 264 -10.83 2.47 -19.46
N THR A 265 -9.69 3.05 -19.07
CA THR A 265 -8.63 3.43 -20.00
C THR A 265 -7.98 2.25 -20.72
N THR A 266 -8.33 0.99 -20.45
CA THR A 266 -7.53 -0.13 -20.94
C THR A 266 -8.27 -1.45 -21.25
N GLU A 267 -8.29 -1.76 -22.56
CA GLU A 267 -8.00 -3.09 -23.17
C GLU A 267 -7.30 -2.81 -24.51
N THR A 268 -6.11 -2.21 -24.51
CA THR A 268 -5.28 -2.14 -25.73
C THR A 268 -3.85 -2.59 -25.46
N THR A 269 -3.26 -3.19 -26.49
CA THR A 269 -2.03 -3.99 -26.48
C THR A 269 -0.73 -3.24 -26.17
N ALA A 270 -0.79 -1.95 -25.84
CA ALA A 270 0.41 -1.15 -25.57
C ALA A 270 0.74 -1.02 -24.07
N ASN A 271 -0.25 -0.79 -23.19
CA ASN A 271 0.04 -0.34 -21.81
C ASN A 271 -0.65 -1.11 -20.66
N GLY A 272 -1.64 -1.98 -20.92
CA GLY A 272 -2.05 -3.02 -19.95
C GLY A 272 -2.66 -2.55 -18.62
N GLY A 273 -3.93 -2.13 -18.65
CA GLY A 273 -4.82 -2.10 -17.49
C GLY A 273 -6.15 -2.82 -17.78
N PRO A 274 -7.21 -2.56 -16.99
CA PRO A 274 -7.34 -3.20 -15.69
C PRO A 274 -7.46 -4.72 -15.92
N PHE A 275 -6.50 -5.46 -15.38
CA PHE A 275 -6.49 -6.92 -15.52
C PHE A 275 -7.65 -7.52 -14.72
N TYR A 276 -8.30 -8.57 -15.23
CA TYR A 276 -9.40 -9.22 -14.50
C TYR A 276 -8.99 -9.87 -13.18
N MET A 277 -7.68 -9.99 -12.94
CA MET A 277 -7.08 -10.43 -11.70
C MET A 277 -5.78 -9.68 -11.47
N GLY A 278 -5.46 -9.40 -10.21
CA GLY A 278 -4.19 -8.78 -9.88
C GLY A 278 -3.98 -8.63 -8.39
N GLN A 279 -2.84 -8.07 -8.04
CA GLN A 279 -2.48 -7.70 -6.69
C GLN A 279 -2.71 -6.20 -6.47
N GLU A 280 -3.28 -5.86 -5.33
CA GLU A 280 -3.43 -4.47 -4.89
C GLU A 280 -3.19 -4.35 -3.38
N PHE A 281 -3.15 -3.11 -2.92
CA PHE A 281 -3.00 -2.74 -1.52
C PHE A 281 -4.27 -2.08 -1.00
N TYR A 282 -4.90 -2.69 0.00
CA TYR A 282 -6.07 -2.16 0.69
C TYR A 282 -5.65 -1.37 1.91
N THR A 283 -6.03 -0.10 1.99
CA THR A 283 -5.80 0.74 3.17
C THR A 283 -7.14 1.10 3.77
N SER A 284 -7.36 0.78 5.04
CA SER A 284 -8.51 1.31 5.76
C SER A 284 -8.14 2.65 6.37
N ASP A 285 -8.72 3.74 5.88
CA ASP A 285 -8.46 5.09 6.37
C ASP A 285 -9.19 5.35 7.71
N TYR A 286 -8.79 4.64 8.76
CA TYR A 286 -9.42 4.75 10.07
C TYR A 286 -8.90 5.93 10.92
N ILE A 287 -7.99 6.77 10.40
CA ILE A 287 -7.29 7.79 11.22
C ILE A 287 -7.52 9.23 10.73
N SER A 288 -8.11 9.48 9.56
CA SER A 288 -8.43 10.84 9.14
C SER A 288 -9.76 11.34 9.79
N PRO A 289 -9.78 12.51 10.47
CA PRO A 289 -11.02 13.15 10.91
C PRO A 289 -11.95 13.59 9.75
N ASP A 290 -11.41 13.70 8.54
CA ASP A 290 -12.11 14.08 7.31
C ASP A 290 -13.05 12.99 6.76
N ASP A 291 -12.78 11.71 7.06
CA ASP A 291 -13.57 10.58 6.53
C ASP A 291 -14.92 10.35 7.20
N TRP A 292 -15.22 11.01 8.33
CA TRP A 292 -16.57 10.93 8.92
C TRP A 292 -17.66 11.45 7.96
N THR A 293 -17.29 12.30 7.00
CA THR A 293 -18.23 12.89 6.04
C THR A 293 -18.37 12.12 4.72
N GLN A 294 -17.50 11.14 4.44
CA GLN A 294 -17.49 10.41 3.16
C GLN A 294 -17.91 8.94 3.24
N ASN A 295 -18.38 8.48 4.41
CA ASN A 295 -18.65 7.06 4.70
C ASN A 295 -19.88 6.44 3.97
N ASN A 296 -20.38 7.08 2.92
CA ASN A 296 -21.28 6.46 1.94
C ASN A 296 -20.53 5.93 0.71
N ALA A 297 -19.20 6.02 0.67
CA ALA A 297 -18.40 5.31 -0.31
C ALA A 297 -18.45 3.81 0.01
N ILE A 298 -19.37 3.10 -0.66
CA ILE A 298 -19.21 1.67 -0.91
C ILE A 298 -17.81 1.53 -1.49
N SER A 299 -16.86 0.99 -0.71
CA SER A 299 -15.51 0.69 -1.18
C SER A 299 -15.59 -0.52 -2.11
N TYR A 300 -16.14 -0.30 -3.31
CA TYR A 300 -15.45 -0.77 -4.48
C TYR A 300 -14.09 -0.09 -4.35
N GLY A 301 -13.01 -0.84 -4.09
CA GLY A 301 -11.66 -0.23 -4.10
C GLY A 301 -11.59 0.75 -5.28
N SER A 302 -10.98 1.92 -5.11
CA SER A 302 -10.98 2.99 -6.14
C SER A 302 -10.59 2.49 -7.55
N ALA A 303 -9.95 1.33 -7.57
CA ALA A 303 -9.56 0.46 -8.66
C ALA A 303 -10.58 -0.49 -9.29
N ASN A 304 -11.82 -0.64 -8.78
CA ASN A 304 -12.78 -1.68 -9.21
C ASN A 304 -13.98 -1.12 -10.01
N ASP A 305 -14.04 0.20 -10.21
CA ASP A 305 -14.97 0.79 -11.20
C ASP A 305 -14.52 0.44 -12.64
N CYS A 306 -13.24 0.08 -12.76
CA CYS A 306 -12.56 -0.54 -13.88
C CYS A 306 -11.91 -1.85 -13.40
#